data_AF-A0A7X4DH05-F1
#
_entry.id   AF-A0A7X4DH05-F1
#
_cell.length_a   1.000
_cell.length_b   1.000
_cell.length_c   1.000
_cell.angle_alpha   90.00
_cell.angle_beta   90.00
_cell.angle_gamma   90.00
#
_symmetry.space_group_name_H-M   'P 1'
#
loop_
_entity.id
_entity.type
_entity.pdbx_description
1 polymer ?
#
loop_
_entity_poly.entity_id
_entity_poly.type
_entity_poly.pdbx_seq_one_letter_code
_entity_poly.pdbx_strand_id
1 'polypeptide(L)'
;MRFRASSSATRVFLATISSAVGLLVPSVPLGGQAYSPEHEAVWGAAGFGAAIAIGDGEIFVGRTGGGVGEIYPSPGSVYVFERGDDGWEFAYTISGDDVEIGDGFGAALAVEGDRLL
;
A
#
# COMPACT_ATOMS: atom_id res chain seq x y z
N MET A 1 -31.99 29.08 19.90
CA MET A 1 -31.14 28.15 19.13
C MET A 1 -29.72 28.69 19.12
N ARG A 2 -28.73 27.94 19.62
CA ARG A 2 -27.30 28.31 19.58
C ARG A 2 -26.57 27.22 18.80
N PHE A 3 -26.03 27.54 17.63
CA PHE A 3 -25.19 26.62 16.86
C PHE A 3 -23.79 26.59 17.48
N ARG A 4 -23.31 25.39 17.80
CA ARG A 4 -21.96 25.14 18.30
C ARG A 4 -21.11 24.75 17.08
N ALA A 5 -20.17 25.60 16.68
CA ALA A 5 -19.16 25.24 15.69
C ALA A 5 -18.18 24.24 16.33
N SER A 6 -18.01 23.07 15.74
CA SER A 6 -17.00 22.09 16.14
C SER A 6 -15.88 22.14 15.11
N SER A 7 -14.72 22.72 15.48
CA SER A 7 -13.52 22.67 14.65
C SER A 7 -12.89 21.28 14.80
N SER A 8 -12.89 20.47 13.75
CA SER A 8 -12.10 19.23 13.72
C SER A 8 -10.68 19.57 13.31
N ALA A 9 -9.73 19.36 14.23
CA ALA A 9 -8.32 19.60 14.00
C ALA A 9 -7.71 18.41 13.23
N THR A 10 -7.28 18.65 12.00
CA THR A 10 -6.52 17.70 11.18
C THR A 10 -5.22 17.33 11.88
N ARG A 11 -5.07 16.05 12.26
CA ARG A 11 -3.83 15.51 12.83
C ARG A 11 -3.12 14.72 11.74
N VAL A 12 -2.07 15.31 11.16
CA VAL A 12 -1.12 14.60 10.30
C VAL A 12 -0.13 13.88 11.21
N PHE A 13 -0.14 12.55 11.22
CA PHE A 13 0.88 11.75 11.91
C PHE A 13 1.97 11.35 10.93
N LEU A 14 3.10 12.05 10.98
CA LEU A 14 4.39 11.55 10.47
C LEU A 14 4.99 10.65 11.56
N ALA A 15 4.73 9.35 11.47
CA ALA A 15 5.32 8.38 12.40
C ALA A 15 6.77 8.10 11.98
N THR A 16 7.71 8.77 12.64
CA THR A 16 9.07 8.23 12.80
C THR A 16 9.04 7.36 14.06
N ILE A 17 9.36 6.07 13.93
CA ILE A 17 9.53 5.21 15.10
C ILE A 17 10.93 4.61 15.04
N SER A 18 11.74 5.03 16.00
CA SER A 18 13.03 4.46 16.34
C SER A 18 12.88 3.49 17.52
N SER A 19 13.73 2.47 17.52
CA SER A 19 14.11 1.55 18.61
C SER A 19 13.27 0.28 18.87
N ALA A 20 13.75 -0.79 18.23
CA ALA A 20 14.21 -2.07 18.78
C ALA A 20 13.53 -2.68 20.02
N VAL A 21 12.95 -3.87 19.83
CA VAL A 21 12.81 -4.90 20.87
C VAL A 21 13.31 -6.23 20.29
N GLY A 22 14.28 -6.82 20.97
CA GLY A 22 14.97 -8.05 20.53
C GLY A 22 14.12 -9.29 20.71
N LEU A 23 14.21 -10.19 19.72
CA LEU A 23 13.78 -11.57 19.82
C LEU A 23 14.92 -12.48 19.38
N LEU A 24 15.28 -13.41 20.27
CA LEU A 24 16.27 -14.45 20.10
C LEU A 24 15.85 -15.37 18.94
N VAL A 25 16.62 -15.39 17.85
CA VAL A 25 16.41 -16.32 16.73
C VAL A 25 17.31 -17.53 16.96
N PRO A 26 16.78 -18.76 17.11
CA PRO A 26 17.64 -19.94 17.05
C PRO A 26 18.24 -20.01 15.65
N SER A 27 19.55 -19.88 15.58
CA SER A 27 20.32 -19.87 14.34
C SER A 27 20.17 -21.20 13.62
N VAL A 28 19.31 -21.20 12.59
CA VAL A 28 19.33 -22.21 11.53
C VAL A 28 20.40 -21.75 10.54
N PRO A 29 21.52 -22.47 10.35
CA PRO A 29 22.46 -22.14 9.31
C PRO A 29 21.92 -22.71 8.00
N LEU A 30 21.16 -21.89 7.26
CA LEU A 30 20.92 -22.14 5.85
C LEU A 30 21.64 -21.04 5.09
N GLY A 31 22.62 -21.48 4.29
CA GLY A 31 23.57 -20.62 3.59
C GLY A 31 22.90 -19.40 2.99
N GLY A 32 23.56 -18.26 3.16
CA GLY A 32 23.14 -17.01 2.55
C GLY A 32 22.92 -17.23 1.06
N GLN A 33 21.66 -17.20 0.66
CA GLN A 33 21.27 -16.73 -0.65
C GLN A 33 20.44 -15.48 -0.35
N ALA A 34 21.12 -14.33 -0.37
CA ALA A 34 20.43 -13.14 -0.81
C ALA A 34 19.80 -13.54 -2.14
N TYR A 35 18.47 -13.55 -2.22
CA TYR A 35 17.80 -13.61 -3.50
C TYR A 35 18.19 -12.32 -4.22
N SER A 36 19.24 -12.41 -5.03
CA SER A 36 19.63 -11.40 -6.00
C SER A 36 19.02 -11.89 -7.30
N PRO A 37 17.79 -11.49 -7.65
CA PRO A 37 17.31 -11.77 -8.97
C PRO A 37 18.26 -11.02 -9.91
N GLU A 38 19.00 -11.75 -10.72
CA GLU A 38 19.69 -11.17 -11.86
C GLU A 38 18.67 -10.54 -12.81
N HIS A 39 18.26 -9.31 -12.52
CA HIS A 39 17.76 -8.30 -13.44
C HIS A 39 16.74 -8.71 -14.50
N GLU A 40 15.81 -9.60 -14.18
CA GLU A 40 14.44 -9.34 -14.60
C GLU A 40 13.83 -8.53 -13.47
N ALA A 41 13.70 -7.21 -13.66
CA ALA A 41 12.69 -6.48 -12.93
C ALA A 41 11.43 -7.37 -12.93
N VAL A 42 10.69 -7.48 -11.86
CA VAL A 42 9.36 -8.08 -12.02
C VAL A 42 8.57 -6.97 -12.73
N TRP A 43 8.69 -6.85 -14.06
CA TRP A 43 8.32 -5.66 -14.86
C TRP A 43 6.81 -5.36 -14.78
N GLY A 44 6.02 -6.22 -14.11
CA GLY A 44 4.61 -6.00 -13.77
C GLY A 44 4.31 -5.68 -12.30
N ALA A 45 5.28 -5.80 -11.38
CA ALA A 45 5.09 -5.54 -9.94
C ALA A 45 5.75 -4.23 -9.45
N ALA A 46 6.40 -3.49 -10.35
CA ALA A 46 7.00 -2.20 -10.00
C ALA A 46 5.94 -1.28 -9.36
N GLY A 47 6.27 -0.77 -8.18
CA GLY A 47 5.41 0.13 -7.41
C GLY A 47 4.33 -0.55 -6.55
N PHE A 48 4.17 -1.86 -6.56
CA PHE A 48 3.25 -2.53 -5.61
C PHE A 48 3.75 -2.33 -4.17
N GLY A 49 2.85 -1.94 -3.27
CA GLY A 49 3.20 -1.57 -1.90
C GLY A 49 3.73 -0.15 -1.76
N ALA A 50 3.57 0.70 -2.78
CA ALA A 50 3.93 2.12 -2.70
C ALA A 50 3.18 2.85 -1.58
N ALA A 51 1.95 2.42 -1.30
CA ALA A 51 1.16 2.86 -0.16
C ALA A 51 0.41 1.67 0.44
N ILE A 52 0.19 1.70 1.76
CA ILE A 52 -0.64 0.73 2.47
C ILE A 52 -1.55 1.51 3.42
N ALA A 53 -2.84 1.23 3.36
CA ALA A 53 -3.82 1.70 4.34
C ALA A 53 -4.62 0.51 4.88
N ILE A 54 -5.00 0.58 6.15
CA ILE A 54 -5.71 -0.50 6.84
C ILE A 54 -7.00 0.08 7.39
N GLY A 55 -8.12 -0.52 6.96
CA GLY A 55 -9.46 -0.24 7.47
C GLY A 55 -9.94 -1.34 8.41
N ASP A 56 -11.23 -1.30 8.73
CA ASP A 56 -11.86 -2.35 9.54
C ASP A 56 -12.13 -3.59 8.67
N GLY A 57 -11.21 -4.54 8.71
CA GLY A 57 -11.34 -5.81 7.98
C GLY A 57 -10.80 -5.80 6.55
N GLU A 58 -10.19 -4.69 6.11
CA GLU A 58 -9.61 -4.52 4.78
C GLU A 58 -8.17 -3.99 4.84
N ILE A 59 -7.31 -4.46 3.93
CA ILE A 59 -6.01 -3.88 3.62
C ILE A 59 -6.03 -3.39 2.18
N PHE A 60 -5.65 -2.14 1.99
CA PHE A 60 -5.51 -1.50 0.70
C PHE A 60 -4.03 -1.35 0.38
N VAL A 61 -3.59 -1.87 -0.77
CA VAL A 61 -2.20 -1.83 -1.22
C VAL A 61 -2.12 -1.13 -2.56
N GLY A 62 -1.43 0.01 -2.58
CA GLY A 62 -1.27 0.84 -3.75
C GLY A 62 -0.18 0.35 -4.69
N ARG A 63 -0.41 0.54 -6.00
CA ARG A 63 0.56 0.40 -7.07
C ARG A 63 0.51 1.65 -7.94
N THR A 64 1.63 2.37 -8.04
CA THR A 64 1.68 3.64 -8.79
C THR A 64 1.52 3.51 -10.30
N GLY A 65 1.67 2.30 -10.85
CA GLY A 65 1.76 2.09 -12.29
C GLY A 65 3.11 2.54 -12.84
N GLY A 66 3.28 2.38 -14.15
CA GLY A 66 4.47 2.84 -14.88
C GLY A 66 4.22 4.21 -15.51
N GLY A 67 5.22 5.10 -15.47
CA GLY A 67 5.10 6.46 -15.99
C GLY A 67 5.04 6.59 -17.52
N VAL A 68 4.70 7.79 -18.01
CA VAL A 68 4.75 8.09 -19.45
C VAL A 68 6.18 7.97 -19.98
N GLY A 69 6.36 7.25 -21.09
CA GLY A 69 7.68 6.99 -21.68
C GLY A 69 8.44 5.82 -21.08
N GLU A 70 7.88 5.12 -20.09
CA GLU A 70 8.38 3.81 -19.67
C GLU A 70 8.07 2.72 -20.70
N ILE A 71 8.79 1.60 -20.62
CA ILE A 71 8.67 0.48 -21.55
C ILE A 71 7.28 -0.18 -21.42
N TYR A 72 6.68 -0.16 -20.23
CA TYR A 72 5.36 -0.71 -19.92
C TYR A 72 4.52 0.31 -19.14
N PRO A 73 4.04 1.37 -19.82
CA PRO A 73 3.24 2.38 -19.16
C PRO A 73 1.92 1.77 -18.72
N SER A 74 1.54 2.01 -17.47
CA SER A 74 0.27 1.52 -16.93
C SER A 74 -0.27 2.52 -15.93
N PRO A 75 -1.59 2.74 -15.89
CA PRO A 75 -2.19 3.49 -14.81
C PRO A 75 -1.93 2.78 -13.48
N GLY A 76 -1.95 3.54 -12.41
CA GLY A 76 -1.88 2.98 -11.07
C GLY A 76 -3.13 2.16 -10.71
N SER A 77 -3.05 1.42 -9.62
CA SER A 77 -4.15 0.59 -9.12
C SER A 77 -4.06 0.40 -7.60
N VAL A 78 -5.17 0.06 -6.96
CA VAL A 78 -5.19 -0.31 -5.53
C VAL A 78 -5.72 -1.74 -5.41
N TYR A 79 -5.01 -2.59 -4.69
CA TYR A 79 -5.39 -3.97 -4.43
C TYR A 79 -6.01 -4.05 -3.03
N VAL A 80 -7.16 -4.70 -2.93
CA VAL A 80 -7.91 -4.85 -1.68
C VAL A 80 -7.78 -6.28 -1.21
N PHE A 81 -7.46 -6.43 0.06
CA PHE A 81 -7.42 -7.71 0.76
C PHE A 81 -8.40 -7.68 1.91
N GLU A 82 -9.21 -8.73 2.03
CA GLU A 82 -10.16 -8.91 3.12
C GLU A 82 -9.68 -10.01 4.05
N ARG A 83 -10.16 -9.97 5.30
CA ARG A 83 -9.82 -11.00 6.27
C ARG A 83 -10.73 -12.22 6.10
N GLY A 84 -10.18 -13.29 5.51
CA GLY A 84 -10.78 -14.62 5.43
C GLY A 84 -10.43 -15.50 6.63
N ASP A 85 -10.84 -16.76 6.55
CA ASP A 85 -10.62 -17.76 7.60
C ASP A 85 -9.13 -18.14 7.76
N ASP A 86 -8.38 -18.13 6.65
CA ASP A 86 -6.97 -18.53 6.59
C ASP A 86 -5.99 -17.32 6.60
N GLY A 87 -6.50 -16.10 6.73
CA GLY A 87 -5.69 -14.88 6.80
C GLY A 87 -6.21 -13.76 5.90
N TRP A 88 -5.29 -12.97 5.35
CA TRP A 88 -5.64 -11.91 4.40
C TRP A 88 -5.68 -12.49 2.99
N GLU A 89 -6.83 -12.37 2.35
CA GLU A 89 -7.08 -12.92 1.02
C GLU A 89 -7.35 -11.77 0.04
N PHE A 90 -6.86 -11.91 -1.19
CA PHE A 90 -7.14 -10.91 -2.23
C PHE A 90 -8.63 -10.91 -2.54
N ALA A 91 -9.25 -9.74 -2.45
CA ALA A 91 -10.66 -9.55 -2.73
C ALA A 91 -10.86 -9.02 -4.16
N TYR A 92 -10.36 -7.82 -4.45
CA TYR A 92 -10.50 -7.18 -5.75
C TYR A 92 -9.48 -6.06 -5.96
N THR A 93 -9.43 -5.54 -7.19
CA THR A 93 -8.60 -4.38 -7.55
C THR A 93 -9.50 -3.19 -7.84
N ILE A 94 -9.18 -2.05 -7.26
CA ILE A 94 -9.74 -0.74 -7.62
C ILE A 94 -8.87 -0.16 -8.72
N SER A 95 -9.52 0.12 -9.84
CA SER A 95 -9.01 0.90 -10.97
C SER A 95 -10.11 1.88 -11.36
N GLY A 96 -9.76 3.12 -11.69
CA GLY A 96 -10.74 4.09 -12.19
C GLY A 96 -10.80 4.09 -13.72
N ASP A 97 -12.00 4.28 -14.27
CA ASP A 97 -12.21 4.42 -15.72
C ASP A 97 -11.50 5.66 -16.29
N ASP A 98 -11.31 6.70 -15.45
CA ASP A 98 -10.65 7.96 -15.78
C ASP A 98 -9.21 8.06 -15.23
N VAL A 99 -8.60 6.95 -14.79
CA VAL A 99 -7.21 6.95 -14.32
C VAL A 99 -6.26 6.81 -15.50
N GLU A 100 -5.50 7.86 -15.77
CA GLU A 100 -4.51 7.91 -16.83
C GLU A 100 -3.10 7.55 -16.33
N ILE A 101 -2.23 7.23 -17.29
CA ILE A 101 -0.82 6.99 -17.03
C ILE A 101 -0.19 8.28 -16.51
N GLY A 102 0.44 8.22 -15.33
CA GLY A 102 1.10 9.36 -14.70
C GLY A 102 0.27 10.09 -13.65
N ASP A 103 -1.02 9.74 -13.48
CA ASP A 103 -1.88 10.35 -12.46
C ASP A 103 -1.47 10.00 -11.03
N GLY A 104 -0.64 8.96 -10.87
CA GLY A 104 -0.15 8.53 -9.56
C GLY A 104 -1.23 7.86 -8.70
N PHE A 105 -2.29 7.32 -9.32
CA PHE A 105 -3.31 6.55 -8.60
C PHE A 105 -2.67 5.42 -7.78
N GLY A 106 -3.08 5.26 -6.53
CA GLY A 106 -2.46 4.30 -5.61
C GLY A 106 -1.05 4.67 -5.11
N ALA A 107 -0.53 5.87 -5.38
CA ALA A 107 0.74 6.33 -4.80
C ALA A 107 0.64 6.77 -3.33
N ALA A 108 -0.55 7.13 -2.89
CA ALA A 108 -0.88 7.43 -1.50
C ALA A 108 -2.28 6.88 -1.21
N LEU A 109 -2.48 6.40 0.01
CA LEU A 109 -3.75 5.87 0.49
C LEU A 109 -3.96 6.31 1.94
N ALA A 110 -5.19 6.66 2.27
CA ALA A 110 -5.63 6.82 3.66
C ALA A 110 -7.03 6.24 3.84
N VAL A 111 -7.36 5.84 5.07
CA VAL A 111 -8.71 5.40 5.41
C VAL A 111 -9.29 6.36 6.44
N GLU A 112 -10.48 6.87 6.16
CA GLU A 112 -11.29 7.66 7.09
C GLU A 112 -12.65 7.00 7.26
N GLY A 113 -12.82 6.26 8.37
CA GLY A 113 -14.05 5.49 8.61
C GLY A 113 -14.21 4.39 7.57
N ASP A 114 -15.28 4.47 6.78
CA ASP A 114 -15.61 3.58 5.67
C ASP A 114 -15.13 4.09 4.30
N ARG A 115 -14.31 5.15 4.28
CA ARG A 115 -13.83 5.77 3.04
C ARG A 115 -12.34 5.54 2.84
N LEU A 116 -11.99 5.05 1.66
CA LEU A 116 -10.64 5.10 1.11
C LEU A 116 -10.42 6.47 0.42
N LEU A 117 -9.27 7.09 0.69
CA LEU A 117 -8.81 8.38 0.17
C LEU A 117 -7.51 8.22 -0.60
#